data_AF-A0A495RQG9-F1
#
_entry.id   AF-A0A495RQG9-F1
#
_cell.length_a   1.000
_cell.length_b   1.000
_cell.length_c   1.000
_cell.angle_alpha   90.00
_cell.angle_beta   90.00
_cell.angle_gamma   90.00
#
_symmetry.space_group_name_H-M   'P 1'
#
loop_
_entity.id
_entity.type
_entity.pdbx_description
1 polymer ?
#
loop_
_entity_poly.entity_id
_entity_poly.type
_entity_poly.pdbx_seq_one_letter_code
_entity_poly.pdbx_strand_id
1 'polypeptide(L)'
;MLELNIKNETSRLRAVVLGSAVNNGPTPKVEEAYDPKSLEHILAGTYPHEKDMVNEMEAFSAVLKKYNVTVYRPEMIENYNQIFTRDIGFVIDDVFIKSNILPDRERELDAIQYIIEQIDAKKVVRPPDEVHIEGGDVMLWNDYIFIGTYKGSDYKDYITARTNLQGVQYIKDLFPNKIVKEFDLVKSKIEARDNALHLDCCFQSVGNDKGIIYKNGFREEADYLFLVNLFGKENLFHITRDEMYNMNSNVFSIDTNVVVSERNFTRLNNWLRANGFIVEEIPYAEIAKQEGLLRCSTLPLIRE
;
A
#
# COMPACT_ATOMS: atom_id res chain seq x y z
N MET A 1 -6.42 -13.55 21.91
CA MET A 1 -6.82 -12.47 20.99
C MET A 1 -5.57 -11.96 20.32
N LEU A 2 -5.66 -11.59 19.05
CA LEU A 2 -4.58 -10.99 18.30
C LEU A 2 -4.34 -9.57 18.84
N GLU A 3 -3.17 -9.34 19.42
CA GLU A 3 -2.79 -8.04 19.99
C GLU A 3 -2.18 -7.17 18.89
N LEU A 4 -3.03 -6.39 18.23
CA LEU A 4 -2.61 -5.46 17.18
C LEU A 4 -1.60 -4.44 17.72
N ASN A 5 -0.57 -4.14 16.93
CA ASN A 5 0.41 -3.11 17.28
C ASN A 5 1.13 -2.61 16.03
N ILE A 6 0.66 -1.53 15.42
CA ILE A 6 1.29 -0.90 14.25
C ILE A 6 1.45 0.60 14.52
N LYS A 7 2.68 1.03 14.83
CA LYS A 7 3.01 2.42 15.15
C LYS A 7 3.78 3.15 14.05
N ASN A 8 4.41 2.39 13.16
CA ASN A 8 5.22 2.89 12.05
C ASN A 8 5.32 1.80 10.96
N GLU A 9 5.92 2.14 9.82
CA GLU A 9 6.10 1.20 8.70
C GLU A 9 7.31 0.25 8.84
N THR A 10 8.24 0.50 9.75
CA THR A 10 9.61 -0.05 9.67
C THR A 10 10.04 -0.91 10.86
N SER A 11 9.32 -0.84 11.98
CA SER A 11 9.49 -1.73 13.13
C SER A 11 9.39 -3.20 12.74
N ARG A 12 10.08 -4.07 13.49
CA ARG A 12 10.14 -5.51 13.20
C ARG A 12 8.77 -6.13 13.10
N LEU A 13 8.46 -6.69 11.94
CA LEU A 13 7.18 -7.32 11.64
C LEU A 13 7.07 -8.68 12.33
N ARG A 14 5.90 -8.95 12.92
CA ARG A 14 5.57 -10.21 13.59
C ARG A 14 4.41 -10.94 12.96
N ALA A 15 3.40 -10.21 12.51
CA ALA A 15 2.22 -10.80 11.89
C ALA A 15 1.71 -9.91 10.75
N VAL A 16 1.33 -10.55 9.65
CA VAL A 16 0.86 -9.87 8.44
C VAL A 16 -0.16 -10.74 7.71
N VAL A 17 -1.18 -10.12 7.12
CA VAL A 17 -1.95 -10.75 6.04
C VAL A 17 -1.22 -10.45 4.74
N LEU A 18 -0.85 -11.50 4.02
CA LEU A 18 -0.39 -11.40 2.64
C LEU A 18 -1.54 -11.87 1.76
N GLY A 19 -1.87 -11.13 0.69
CA GLY A 19 -2.96 -11.50 -0.22
C GLY A 19 -2.78 -12.87 -0.89
N SER A 20 -3.61 -13.17 -1.89
CA SER A 20 -3.48 -14.40 -2.70
C SER A 20 -3.69 -14.10 -4.17
N ALA A 21 -2.86 -14.72 -5.02
CA ALA A 21 -3.04 -14.71 -6.47
C ALA A 21 -3.70 -16.00 -6.98
N VAL A 22 -4.05 -16.94 -6.10
CA VAL A 22 -4.67 -18.23 -6.47
C VAL A 22 -6.13 -18.01 -6.81
N ASN A 23 -6.59 -18.52 -7.96
CA ASN A 23 -7.93 -18.28 -8.52
C ASN A 23 -8.24 -16.77 -8.70
N ASN A 24 -7.29 -16.00 -9.25
CA ASN A 24 -7.44 -14.54 -9.44
C ASN A 24 -8.51 -14.17 -10.46
N GLY A 25 -9.01 -15.15 -11.23
CA GLY A 25 -9.95 -14.94 -12.32
C GLY A 25 -9.27 -14.64 -13.66
N PRO A 26 -10.07 -14.48 -14.73
CA PRO A 26 -9.55 -14.14 -16.05
C PRO A 26 -8.99 -12.72 -16.09
N THR A 27 -8.24 -12.40 -17.14
CA THR A 27 -7.87 -11.01 -17.45
C THR A 27 -9.13 -10.13 -17.53
N PRO A 28 -9.20 -9.02 -16.78
CA PRO A 28 -10.34 -8.10 -16.84
C PRO A 28 -10.53 -7.54 -18.24
N LYS A 29 -11.77 -7.14 -18.54
CA LYS A 29 -12.06 -6.37 -19.75
C LYS A 29 -11.60 -4.93 -19.61
N VAL A 30 -11.51 -4.24 -20.74
CA VAL A 30 -11.11 -2.82 -20.83
C VAL A 30 -12.00 -1.94 -19.95
N GLU A 31 -13.31 -2.18 -19.97
CA GLU A 31 -14.31 -1.44 -19.18
C GLU A 31 -14.28 -1.75 -17.68
N GLU A 32 -13.59 -2.81 -17.26
CA GLU A 32 -13.43 -3.23 -15.87
C GLU A 32 -12.13 -2.67 -15.24
N ALA A 33 -11.28 -2.02 -16.03
CA ALA A 33 -10.04 -1.43 -15.53
C ALA A 33 -10.31 -0.18 -14.67
N TYR A 34 -9.90 -0.21 -13.41
CA TYR A 34 -10.07 0.89 -12.47
C TYR A 34 -8.95 1.93 -12.53
N ASP A 35 -7.85 1.60 -13.21
CA ASP A 35 -6.66 2.44 -13.32
C ASP A 35 -6.03 2.38 -14.74
N PRO A 36 -5.33 3.45 -15.16
CA PRO A 36 -4.73 3.52 -16.49
C PRO A 36 -3.60 2.51 -16.72
N LYS A 37 -2.88 2.03 -15.70
CA LYS A 37 -1.77 1.08 -15.88
C LYS A 37 -2.28 -0.32 -16.20
N SER A 38 -3.26 -0.81 -15.44
CA SER A 38 -3.97 -2.04 -15.74
C SER A 38 -4.57 -1.99 -17.14
N LEU A 39 -5.20 -0.86 -17.50
CA LEU A 39 -5.77 -0.64 -18.83
C LEU A 39 -4.72 -0.75 -19.94
N GLU A 40 -3.54 -0.12 -19.78
CA GLU A 40 -2.43 -0.24 -20.73
C GLU A 40 -2.04 -1.71 -20.96
N HIS A 41 -1.90 -2.49 -19.89
CA HIS A 41 -1.50 -3.90 -19.97
C HIS A 41 -2.58 -4.80 -20.57
N ILE A 42 -3.87 -4.53 -20.28
CA ILE A 42 -5.01 -5.23 -20.91
C ILE A 42 -5.00 -4.99 -22.42
N LEU A 43 -4.91 -3.73 -22.85
CA LEU A 43 -4.90 -3.36 -24.27
C LEU A 43 -3.68 -3.92 -25.02
N ALA A 44 -2.53 -3.99 -24.36
CA ALA A 44 -1.31 -4.56 -24.93
C ALA A 44 -1.27 -6.10 -24.93
N GLY A 45 -2.23 -6.77 -24.28
CA GLY A 45 -2.22 -8.24 -24.11
C GLY A 45 -1.07 -8.73 -23.22
N THR A 46 -0.62 -7.89 -22.28
CA THR A 46 0.51 -8.18 -21.37
C THR A 46 0.09 -8.23 -19.89
N TYR A 47 -1.22 -8.19 -19.62
CA TYR A 47 -1.76 -8.36 -18.27
C TYR A 47 -1.30 -9.69 -17.67
N PRO A 48 -0.96 -9.73 -16.37
CA PRO A 48 -0.28 -10.87 -15.78
C PRO A 48 -1.13 -12.14 -15.77
N HIS A 49 -0.46 -13.29 -15.89
CA HIS A 49 -1.10 -14.60 -15.74
C HIS A 49 -1.01 -15.07 -14.29
N GLU A 50 -2.04 -15.81 -13.85
CA GLU A 50 -2.11 -16.35 -12.48
C GLU A 50 -0.84 -17.10 -12.07
N LYS A 51 -0.31 -17.96 -12.95
CA LYS A 51 0.91 -18.72 -12.67
C LYS A 51 2.08 -17.83 -12.27
N ASP A 52 2.25 -16.70 -12.94
CA ASP A 52 3.38 -15.81 -12.67
C ASP A 52 3.17 -15.05 -11.36
N MET A 53 1.96 -14.55 -11.12
CA MET A 53 1.58 -13.87 -9.87
C MET A 53 1.70 -14.79 -8.65
N VAL A 54 1.30 -16.07 -8.77
CA VAL A 54 1.47 -17.06 -7.69
C VAL A 54 2.94 -17.27 -7.36
N ASN A 55 3.81 -17.35 -8.36
CA ASN A 55 5.25 -17.49 -8.13
C ASN A 55 5.85 -16.27 -7.39
N GLU A 56 5.43 -15.05 -7.77
CA GLU A 56 5.87 -13.81 -7.10
C GLU A 56 5.38 -13.74 -5.65
N MET A 57 4.11 -14.12 -5.41
CA MET A 57 3.53 -14.19 -4.07
C MET A 57 4.19 -15.22 -3.16
N GLU A 58 4.59 -16.37 -3.71
CA GLU A 58 5.31 -17.39 -2.95
C GLU A 58 6.76 -16.98 -2.68
N ALA A 59 7.41 -16.27 -3.61
CA ALA A 59 8.72 -15.66 -3.35
C ALA A 59 8.66 -14.67 -2.18
N PHE A 60 7.63 -13.82 -2.13
CA PHE A 60 7.44 -12.89 -1.02
C PHE A 60 7.13 -13.62 0.30
N SER A 61 6.25 -14.63 0.26
CA SER A 61 5.93 -15.47 1.43
C SER A 61 7.17 -16.15 2.01
N ALA A 62 8.07 -16.66 1.15
CA ALA A 62 9.31 -17.29 1.56
C ALA A 62 10.23 -16.31 2.32
N VAL A 63 10.33 -15.07 1.87
CA VAL A 63 11.08 -14.02 2.59
C VAL A 63 10.44 -13.73 3.94
N LEU A 64 9.12 -13.55 4.04
CA LEU A 64 8.44 -13.32 5.32
C LEU A 64 8.70 -14.47 6.31
N LYS A 65 8.61 -15.72 5.85
CA LYS A 65 8.89 -16.92 6.65
C LYS A 65 10.36 -17.00 7.10
N LYS A 66 11.32 -16.60 6.25
CA LYS A 66 12.75 -16.52 6.59
C LYS A 66 12.99 -15.63 7.82
N TYR A 67 12.20 -14.57 8.00
CA TYR A 67 12.28 -13.66 9.14
C TYR A 67 11.37 -14.05 10.32
N ASN A 68 10.76 -15.23 10.28
CA ASN A 68 9.82 -15.74 11.29
C ASN A 68 8.57 -14.85 11.48
N VAL A 69 8.09 -14.24 10.40
CA VAL A 69 6.82 -13.52 10.39
C VAL A 69 5.69 -14.54 10.27
N THR A 70 4.66 -14.42 11.11
CA THR A 70 3.41 -15.16 10.95
C THR A 70 2.64 -14.59 9.76
N VAL A 71 2.46 -15.41 8.72
CA VAL A 71 1.76 -15.02 7.49
C VAL A 71 0.36 -15.61 7.49
N TYR A 72 -0.64 -14.74 7.55
CA TYR A 72 -2.03 -15.08 7.27
C TYR A 72 -2.33 -14.89 5.78
N ARG A 73 -3.32 -15.62 5.27
CA ARG A 73 -3.81 -15.50 3.88
C ARG A 73 -5.34 -15.30 3.91
N PRO A 74 -5.93 -14.55 2.96
CA PRO A 74 -7.38 -14.56 2.82
C PRO A 74 -7.89 -15.97 2.49
N GLU A 75 -9.11 -16.30 2.92
CA GLU A 75 -9.83 -17.48 2.43
C GLU A 75 -10.09 -17.32 0.92
N MET A 76 -9.89 -18.39 0.16
CA MET A 76 -9.96 -18.34 -1.30
C MET A 76 -11.39 -18.07 -1.77
N ILE A 77 -11.54 -17.08 -2.64
CA ILE A 77 -12.74 -16.79 -3.40
C ILE A 77 -12.46 -17.12 -4.87
N GLU A 78 -13.30 -17.96 -5.47
CA GLU A 78 -13.11 -18.39 -6.84
C GLU A 78 -13.25 -17.22 -7.84
N ASN A 79 -12.29 -17.12 -8.77
CA ASN A 79 -12.23 -16.12 -9.84
C ASN A 79 -12.27 -14.67 -9.31
N TYR A 80 -11.44 -14.38 -8.31
CA TYR A 80 -11.49 -13.12 -7.60
C TYR A 80 -10.10 -12.61 -7.23
N ASN A 81 -9.80 -11.34 -7.50
CA ASN A 81 -8.52 -10.75 -7.17
C ASN A 81 -8.44 -10.50 -5.65
N GLN A 82 -7.52 -11.20 -4.97
CA GLN A 82 -7.32 -11.10 -3.53
C GLN A 82 -5.88 -10.71 -3.17
N ILE A 83 -5.16 -10.08 -4.11
CA ILE A 83 -3.74 -9.73 -3.94
C ILE A 83 -3.59 -8.54 -2.98
N PHE A 84 -4.39 -7.50 -3.16
CA PHE A 84 -4.17 -6.19 -2.54
C PHE A 84 -4.87 -6.01 -1.19
N THR A 85 -4.44 -6.80 -0.20
CA THR A 85 -4.99 -6.75 1.17
C THR A 85 -4.73 -5.42 1.89
N ARG A 86 -3.85 -4.56 1.39
CA ARG A 86 -3.62 -3.23 1.96
C ARG A 86 -4.86 -2.36 1.90
N ASP A 87 -5.65 -2.48 0.83
CA ASP A 87 -6.72 -1.54 0.54
C ASP A 87 -7.97 -1.81 1.36
N ILE A 88 -8.19 -3.07 1.74
CA ILE A 88 -9.42 -3.55 2.37
C ILE A 88 -9.51 -3.19 3.86
N GLY A 89 -8.37 -2.92 4.49
CA GLY A 89 -8.29 -2.45 5.86
C GLY A 89 -6.86 -2.20 6.29
N PHE A 90 -6.69 -1.55 7.44
CA PHE A 90 -5.38 -1.21 7.98
C PHE A 90 -5.42 -1.08 9.50
N VAL A 91 -4.25 -1.12 10.13
CA VAL A 91 -4.09 -1.03 11.58
C VAL A 91 -3.34 0.25 11.93
N ILE A 92 -3.84 0.98 12.93
CA ILE A 92 -3.16 2.11 13.55
C ILE A 92 -3.15 1.90 15.06
N ASP A 93 -1.96 1.95 15.64
CA ASP A 93 -1.69 1.53 17.02
C ASP A 93 -2.29 0.12 17.26
N ASP A 94 -3.39 0.02 18.00
CA ASP A 94 -4.06 -1.24 18.33
C ASP A 94 -5.49 -1.38 17.74
N VAL A 95 -5.86 -0.51 16.80
CA VAL A 95 -7.20 -0.48 16.19
C VAL A 95 -7.11 -0.94 14.74
N PHE A 96 -7.99 -1.86 14.35
CA PHE A 96 -8.23 -2.26 12.96
C PHE A 96 -9.37 -1.42 12.37
N ILE A 97 -9.09 -0.77 11.25
CA ILE A 97 -10.06 0.02 10.48
C ILE A 97 -10.42 -0.76 9.22
N LYS A 98 -11.70 -1.10 9.07
CA LYS A 98 -12.25 -1.63 7.81
C LYS A 98 -12.35 -0.49 6.80
N SER A 99 -11.76 -0.63 5.63
CA SER A 99 -11.87 0.39 4.59
C SER A 99 -13.21 0.33 3.88
N ASN A 100 -13.74 1.49 3.51
CA ASN A 100 -14.87 1.59 2.59
C ASN A 100 -14.33 1.55 1.17
N ILE A 101 -14.01 0.34 0.72
CA ILE A 101 -13.54 0.03 -0.63
C ILE A 101 -14.69 0.06 -1.66
N LEU A 102 -14.34 -0.05 -2.94
CA LEU A 102 -15.33 -0.18 -4.01
C LEU A 102 -16.31 -1.35 -3.73
N PRO A 103 -17.62 -1.20 -4.01
CA PRO A 103 -18.62 -2.25 -3.73
C PRO A 103 -18.25 -3.63 -4.30
N ASP A 104 -17.65 -3.66 -5.50
CA ASP A 104 -17.24 -4.90 -6.18
C ASP A 104 -16.10 -5.63 -5.45
N ARG A 105 -15.44 -4.98 -4.48
CA ARG A 105 -14.33 -5.50 -3.66
C ARG A 105 -14.76 -5.89 -2.23
N GLU A 106 -16.01 -5.67 -1.83
CA GLU A 106 -16.45 -5.84 -0.42
C GLU A 106 -16.21 -7.27 0.11
N ARG A 107 -16.30 -8.28 -0.76
CA ARG A 107 -16.08 -9.70 -0.41
C ARG A 107 -14.64 -9.99 0.03
N GLU A 108 -13.67 -9.14 -0.29
CA GLU A 108 -12.29 -9.30 0.17
C GLU A 108 -12.18 -9.16 1.70
N LEU A 109 -13.02 -8.32 2.32
CA LEU A 109 -13.08 -8.20 3.77
C LEU A 109 -13.63 -9.47 4.42
N ASP A 110 -14.62 -10.11 3.80
CA ASP A 110 -15.19 -11.37 4.28
C ASP A 110 -14.13 -12.48 4.27
N ALA A 111 -13.26 -12.50 3.26
CA ALA A 111 -12.18 -13.49 3.14
C ALA A 111 -11.15 -13.43 4.28
N ILE A 112 -11.06 -12.32 5.02
CA ILE A 112 -10.17 -12.19 6.18
C ILE A 112 -10.93 -12.17 7.51
N GLN A 113 -12.24 -12.45 7.49
CA GLN A 113 -13.10 -12.37 8.67
C GLN A 113 -12.61 -13.31 9.79
N TYR A 114 -12.09 -14.49 9.47
CA TYR A 114 -11.50 -15.42 10.45
C TYR A 114 -10.29 -14.83 11.21
N ILE A 115 -9.62 -13.82 10.64
CA ILE A 115 -8.52 -13.08 11.29
C ILE A 115 -9.11 -11.96 12.16
N ILE A 116 -10.10 -11.24 11.62
CA ILE A 116 -10.79 -10.14 12.31
C ILE A 116 -11.45 -10.64 13.61
N GLU A 117 -12.02 -11.84 13.59
CA GLU A 117 -12.64 -12.49 14.75
C GLU A 117 -11.67 -12.82 15.89
N GLN A 118 -10.37 -12.77 15.63
CA GLN A 118 -9.34 -12.96 16.65
C GLN A 118 -8.98 -11.65 17.37
N ILE A 119 -9.39 -10.50 16.85
CA ILE A 119 -9.15 -9.16 17.40
C ILE A 119 -10.24 -8.84 18.44
N ASP A 120 -9.93 -8.02 19.46
CA ASP A 120 -10.97 -7.47 20.33
C ASP A 120 -11.96 -6.67 19.48
N ALA A 121 -13.25 -7.06 19.48
CA ALA A 121 -14.29 -6.40 18.70
C ALA A 121 -14.41 -4.89 18.96
N LYS A 122 -14.02 -4.41 20.16
CA LYS A 122 -13.99 -2.97 20.49
C LYS A 122 -12.88 -2.20 19.77
N LYS A 123 -11.90 -2.92 19.24
CA LYS A 123 -10.76 -2.42 18.48
C LYS A 123 -10.94 -2.61 16.97
N VAL A 124 -12.10 -3.06 16.52
CA VAL A 124 -12.45 -3.15 15.11
C VAL A 124 -13.49 -2.07 14.80
N VAL A 125 -13.17 -1.13 13.92
CA VAL A 125 -14.06 -0.04 13.53
C VAL A 125 -14.36 -0.06 12.04
N ARG A 126 -15.56 0.38 11.66
CA ARG A 126 -15.97 0.60 10.27
C ARG A 126 -16.37 2.08 10.13
N PRO A 127 -15.74 2.85 9.24
CA PRO A 127 -16.18 4.21 8.94
C PRO A 127 -17.60 4.22 8.31
N PRO A 128 -18.39 5.29 8.51
CA PRO A 128 -19.65 5.51 7.79
C PRO A 128 -19.46 5.56 6.27
N ASP A 129 -20.50 5.27 5.48
CA ASP A 129 -20.43 5.12 4.02
C ASP A 129 -19.82 6.35 3.31
N GLU A 130 -20.07 7.56 3.79
CA GLU A 130 -19.50 8.80 3.21
C GLU A 130 -18.00 8.99 3.47
N VAL A 131 -17.43 8.20 4.39
CA VAL A 131 -16.02 8.23 4.76
C VAL A 131 -15.27 7.23 3.88
N HIS A 132 -14.60 7.74 2.84
CA HIS A 132 -13.79 6.91 1.95
C HIS A 132 -12.32 6.99 2.40
N ILE A 133 -11.73 5.84 2.71
CA ILE A 133 -10.32 5.71 3.09
C ILE A 133 -9.82 4.29 2.81
N GLU A 134 -8.74 4.18 2.04
CA GLU A 134 -8.07 2.91 1.75
C GLU A 134 -6.67 2.88 2.37
N GLY A 135 -6.20 1.71 2.80
CA GLY A 135 -4.92 1.59 3.51
C GLY A 135 -3.68 1.94 2.67
N GLY A 136 -3.78 1.96 1.34
CA GLY A 136 -2.71 2.43 0.46
C GLY A 136 -2.35 3.90 0.71
N ASP A 137 -3.34 4.70 1.11
CA ASP A 137 -3.16 6.12 1.42
C ASP A 137 -2.66 6.38 2.85
N VAL A 138 -2.79 5.41 3.76
CA VAL A 138 -2.45 5.57 5.18
C VAL A 138 -1.07 5.03 5.46
N MET A 139 -0.17 5.88 5.95
CA MET A 139 1.20 5.52 6.27
C MET A 139 1.61 6.03 7.66
N LEU A 140 2.18 5.15 8.48
CA LEU A 140 2.52 5.49 9.85
C LEU A 140 3.98 5.85 10.03
N TRP A 141 4.22 6.93 10.77
CA TRP A 141 5.55 7.39 11.13
C TRP A 141 5.59 7.88 12.58
N ASN A 142 5.59 6.92 13.51
CA ASN A 142 5.63 7.14 14.96
C ASN A 142 4.42 7.97 15.44
N ASP A 143 4.64 9.27 15.70
CA ASP A 143 3.60 10.20 16.13
C ASP A 143 2.76 10.71 14.95
N TYR A 144 3.24 10.54 13.72
CA TYR A 144 2.55 10.97 12.51
C TYR A 144 1.70 9.87 11.89
N ILE A 145 0.54 10.28 11.38
CA ILE A 145 -0.25 9.52 10.42
C ILE A 145 -0.27 10.35 9.12
N PHE A 146 0.42 9.86 8.09
CA PHE A 146 0.39 10.43 6.76
C PHE A 146 -0.79 9.86 5.98
N ILE A 147 -1.56 10.73 5.33
CA ILE A 147 -2.75 10.31 4.58
C ILE A 147 -2.73 10.93 3.18
N GLY A 148 -2.63 10.10 2.14
CA GLY A 148 -2.91 10.52 0.77
C GLY A 148 -4.40 10.83 0.60
N THR A 149 -4.73 11.89 -0.12
CA THR A 149 -6.11 12.25 -0.44
C THR A 149 -6.19 12.96 -1.78
N TYR A 150 -7.40 13.16 -2.28
CA TYR A 150 -7.67 14.01 -3.44
C TYR A 150 -8.63 15.11 -3.04
N LYS A 151 -8.16 16.37 -3.04
CA LYS A 151 -8.92 17.54 -2.58
C LYS A 151 -9.70 18.24 -3.70
N GLY A 152 -9.65 17.71 -4.91
CA GLY A 152 -10.39 18.27 -6.05
C GLY A 152 -11.91 18.22 -5.85
N SER A 153 -12.60 19.27 -6.28
CA SER A 153 -14.08 19.33 -6.20
C SER A 153 -14.78 18.28 -7.06
N ASP A 154 -14.05 17.72 -8.03
CA ASP A 154 -14.43 16.64 -8.95
C ASP A 154 -14.13 15.25 -8.38
N TYR A 155 -13.88 15.10 -7.07
CA TYR A 155 -13.61 13.81 -6.42
C TYR A 155 -14.56 12.68 -6.84
N LYS A 156 -15.87 12.96 -6.91
CA LYS A 156 -16.90 11.98 -7.28
C LYS A 156 -16.74 11.45 -8.70
N ASP A 157 -16.09 12.22 -9.57
CA ASP A 157 -15.86 11.83 -10.95
C ASP A 157 -14.59 10.98 -11.11
N TYR A 158 -13.71 10.93 -10.10
CA TYR A 158 -12.42 10.22 -10.14
C TYR A 158 -12.49 8.87 -9.43
N ILE A 159 -12.66 7.78 -10.19
CA ILE A 159 -12.62 6.41 -9.66
C ILE A 159 -11.27 6.04 -9.01
N THR A 160 -10.18 6.72 -9.38
CA THR A 160 -8.86 6.56 -8.77
C THR A 160 -8.68 7.37 -7.47
N ALA A 161 -9.65 8.21 -7.09
CA ALA A 161 -9.64 8.92 -5.82
C ALA A 161 -10.29 8.05 -4.73
N ARG A 162 -9.45 7.40 -3.91
CA ARG A 162 -9.89 6.40 -2.93
C ARG A 162 -10.05 6.91 -1.50
N THR A 163 -9.41 8.04 -1.18
CA THR A 163 -9.49 8.67 0.15
C THR A 163 -9.97 10.11 0.05
N ASN A 164 -11.07 10.45 0.74
CA ASN A 164 -11.64 11.80 0.76
C ASN A 164 -11.28 12.56 2.06
N LEU A 165 -11.65 13.84 2.13
CA LEU A 165 -11.40 14.66 3.33
C LEU A 165 -12.18 14.19 4.56
N GLN A 166 -13.35 13.56 4.38
CA GLN A 166 -14.07 12.92 5.48
C GLN A 166 -13.26 11.73 6.05
N GLY A 167 -12.57 10.96 5.21
CA GLY A 167 -11.60 9.93 5.59
C GLY A 167 -10.48 10.48 6.48
N VAL A 168 -9.87 11.59 6.05
CA VAL A 168 -8.84 12.28 6.84
C VAL A 168 -9.39 12.73 8.20
N GLN A 169 -10.59 13.33 8.22
CA GLN A 169 -11.19 13.82 9.46
C GLN A 169 -11.55 12.68 10.42
N TYR A 170 -12.09 11.57 9.89
CA TYR A 170 -12.39 10.38 10.69
C TYR A 170 -11.16 9.85 11.44
N ILE A 171 -10.00 9.83 10.78
CA ILE A 171 -8.74 9.41 11.43
C ILE A 171 -8.27 10.44 12.47
N LYS A 172 -8.43 11.74 12.24
CA LYS A 172 -8.15 12.79 13.23
C LYS A 172 -8.99 12.61 14.49
N ASP A 173 -10.27 12.31 14.32
CA ASP A 173 -11.20 12.12 15.44
C ASP A 173 -10.92 10.83 16.21
N LEU A 174 -10.53 9.76 15.52
CA LEU A 174 -10.23 8.46 16.11
C LEU A 174 -8.89 8.44 16.87
N PHE A 175 -7.90 9.22 16.40
CA PHE A 175 -6.55 9.30 16.98
C PHE A 175 -6.15 10.74 17.34
N PRO A 176 -6.83 11.39 18.30
CA PRO A 176 -6.60 12.80 18.63
C PRO A 176 -5.20 13.10 19.20
N ASN A 177 -4.47 12.07 19.60
CA ASN A 177 -3.10 12.18 20.13
C ASN A 177 -2.02 12.05 19.04
N LYS A 178 -2.38 11.74 17.79
CA LYS A 178 -1.46 11.61 16.67
C LYS A 178 -1.50 12.87 15.80
N ILE A 179 -0.40 13.15 15.11
CA ILE A 179 -0.32 14.24 14.14
C ILE A 179 -0.74 13.69 12.77
N VAL A 180 -1.99 13.97 12.39
CA VAL A 180 -2.47 13.60 11.05
C VAL A 180 -2.08 14.68 10.05
N LYS A 181 -1.31 14.31 9.03
CA LYS A 181 -0.93 15.17 7.91
C LYS A 181 -1.43 14.58 6.60
N GLU A 182 -2.37 15.27 5.97
CA GLU A 182 -2.86 14.89 4.65
C GLU A 182 -2.08 15.51 3.49
N PHE A 183 -1.98 14.76 2.38
CA PHE A 183 -1.25 15.10 1.16
C PHE A 183 -2.21 15.06 -0.04
N ASP A 184 -2.33 16.15 -0.79
CA ASP A 184 -3.15 16.16 -2.01
C ASP A 184 -2.38 15.52 -3.18
N LEU A 185 -2.89 14.41 -3.70
CA LEU A 185 -2.19 13.56 -4.67
C LEU A 185 -2.65 13.84 -6.10
N VAL A 186 -1.72 13.69 -7.05
CA VAL A 186 -2.03 13.75 -8.48
C VAL A 186 -2.74 12.46 -8.88
N LYS A 187 -3.95 12.59 -9.44
CA LYS A 187 -4.74 11.47 -9.97
C LYS A 187 -4.90 11.63 -11.47
N SER A 188 -4.70 10.56 -12.22
CA SER A 188 -4.82 10.55 -13.68
C SER A 188 -5.68 9.37 -14.12
N LYS A 189 -6.57 9.61 -15.10
CA LYS A 189 -7.41 8.56 -15.72
C LYS A 189 -6.87 8.09 -17.07
N ILE A 190 -5.87 8.80 -17.61
CA ILE A 190 -5.46 8.66 -19.02
C ILE A 190 -3.98 8.28 -19.11
N GLU A 191 -3.14 8.93 -18.31
CA GLU A 191 -1.69 8.71 -18.28
C GLU A 191 -1.31 8.01 -16.99
N ALA A 192 -0.89 6.74 -17.11
CA ALA A 192 -0.53 5.88 -15.99
C ALA A 192 0.71 6.37 -15.23
N ARG A 193 1.66 7.01 -15.92
CA ARG A 193 2.89 7.52 -15.28
C ARG A 193 2.67 8.74 -14.39
N ASP A 194 1.48 9.35 -14.46
CA ASP A 194 1.11 10.50 -13.64
C ASP A 194 -0.01 10.15 -12.64
N ASN A 195 -0.41 8.88 -12.52
CA ASN A 195 -1.44 8.44 -11.58
C ASN A 195 -0.83 7.98 -10.25
N ALA A 196 -0.86 8.82 -9.22
CA ALA A 196 -0.56 8.37 -7.86
C ALA A 196 -1.85 7.81 -7.23
N LEU A 197 -2.20 6.55 -7.53
CA LEU A 197 -3.44 5.92 -7.05
C LEU A 197 -3.59 5.99 -5.52
N HIS A 198 -2.49 5.81 -4.80
CA HIS A 198 -2.40 6.02 -3.35
C HIS A 198 -1.10 6.72 -2.96
N LEU A 199 -0.97 7.12 -1.70
CA LEU A 199 0.26 7.72 -1.15
C LEU A 199 1.48 6.80 -1.34
N ASP A 200 1.31 5.49 -1.16
CA ASP A 200 2.41 4.53 -1.30
C ASP A 200 2.93 4.33 -2.73
N CYS A 201 2.26 4.90 -3.74
CA CYS A 201 2.76 5.02 -5.12
C CYS A 201 3.80 6.14 -5.28
N CYS A 202 3.86 7.11 -4.36
CA CYS A 202 4.74 8.27 -4.48
C CYS A 202 5.56 8.58 -3.22
N PHE A 203 5.27 7.96 -2.08
CA PHE A 203 6.05 8.09 -0.86
C PHE A 203 6.03 6.81 -0.04
N GLN A 204 7.19 6.40 0.50
CA GLN A 204 7.29 5.30 1.46
C GLN A 204 8.46 5.53 2.41
N SER A 205 8.19 5.46 3.72
CA SER A 205 9.25 5.53 4.73
C SER A 205 9.99 4.19 4.85
N VAL A 206 11.30 4.26 5.06
CA VAL A 206 12.18 3.10 5.26
C VAL A 206 13.20 3.39 6.36
N GLY A 207 13.49 2.38 7.18
CA GLY A 207 14.35 2.51 8.35
C GLY A 207 13.92 3.58 9.35
N ASN A 208 14.89 4.29 9.92
CA ASN A 208 14.66 5.22 11.04
C ASN A 208 14.45 6.68 10.62
N ASP A 209 14.89 7.04 9.43
CA ASP A 209 15.02 8.44 9.01
C ASP A 209 14.96 8.62 7.48
N LYS A 210 14.65 7.57 6.71
CA LYS A 210 14.75 7.57 5.25
C LYS A 210 13.40 7.39 4.58
N GLY A 211 13.33 7.82 3.32
CA GLY A 211 12.13 7.65 2.51
C GLY A 211 12.43 7.58 1.02
N ILE A 212 11.51 6.98 0.28
CA ILE A 212 11.48 6.95 -1.18
C ILE A 212 10.37 7.93 -1.60
N ILE A 213 10.65 8.85 -2.52
CA ILE A 213 9.72 9.93 -2.84
C ILE A 213 9.69 10.31 -4.31
N TYR A 214 8.50 10.59 -4.84
CA TYR A 214 8.28 11.20 -6.14
C TYR A 214 7.65 12.58 -5.98
N LYS A 215 8.40 13.65 -6.34
CA LYS A 215 7.94 15.03 -6.19
C LYS A 215 6.60 15.30 -6.90
N ASN A 216 6.44 14.80 -8.12
CA ASN A 216 5.25 15.12 -8.93
C ASN A 216 4.05 14.20 -8.63
N GLY A 217 4.14 13.35 -7.60
CA GLY A 217 2.97 12.64 -7.07
C GLY A 217 2.07 13.52 -6.21
N PHE A 218 2.57 14.68 -5.78
CA PHE A 218 1.85 15.67 -4.99
C PHE A 218 1.35 16.82 -5.87
N ARG A 219 0.10 17.24 -5.70
CA ARG A 219 -0.47 18.40 -6.41
C ARG A 219 0.10 19.72 -5.92
N GLU A 220 0.35 19.79 -4.62
CA GLU A 220 0.86 20.98 -3.96
C GLU A 220 2.34 20.81 -3.61
N GLU A 221 3.19 21.75 -4.02
CA GLU A 221 4.63 21.67 -3.73
C GLU A 221 4.92 21.71 -2.21
N ALA A 222 4.06 22.39 -1.44
CA ALA A 222 4.17 22.44 0.02
C ALA A 222 4.05 21.06 0.68
N ASP A 223 3.28 20.15 0.10
CA ASP A 223 3.09 18.78 0.60
C ASP A 223 4.37 17.95 0.43
N TYR A 224 5.01 18.06 -0.73
CA TYR A 224 6.34 17.49 -0.95
C TYR A 224 7.40 18.12 -0.03
N LEU A 225 7.41 19.46 0.09
CA LEU A 225 8.38 20.17 0.93
C LEU A 225 8.23 19.83 2.42
N PHE A 226 7.02 19.53 2.89
CA PHE A 226 6.81 19.04 4.26
C PHE A 226 7.63 17.77 4.53
N LEU A 227 7.56 16.77 3.65
CA LEU A 227 8.32 15.53 3.79
C LEU A 227 9.83 15.76 3.66
N VAL A 228 10.25 16.65 2.74
CA VAL A 228 11.67 17.03 2.61
C VAL A 228 12.20 17.67 3.89
N ASN A 229 11.43 18.56 4.52
CA ASN A 229 11.83 19.21 5.76
C ASN A 229 11.83 18.25 6.96
N LEU A 230 10.92 17.28 6.96
CA LEU A 230 10.80 16.29 8.04
C LEU A 230 11.92 15.25 8.00
N PHE A 231 12.25 14.71 6.82
CA PHE A 231 13.23 13.65 6.65
C PHE A 231 14.65 14.17 6.39
N GLY A 232 14.79 15.38 5.84
CA GLY A 232 16.05 15.86 5.26
C GLY A 232 16.20 15.35 3.82
N LYS A 233 16.62 16.24 2.91
CA LYS A 233 16.70 15.93 1.47
C LYS A 233 17.66 14.78 1.16
N GLU A 234 18.74 14.68 1.92
CA GLU A 234 19.77 13.65 1.85
C GLU A 234 19.28 12.26 2.23
N ASN A 235 18.22 12.17 3.04
CA ASN A 235 17.62 10.89 3.45
C ASN A 235 16.51 10.43 2.52
N LEU A 236 16.21 11.21 1.47
CA LEU A 236 15.15 10.91 0.52
C LEU A 236 15.72 10.43 -0.81
N PHE A 237 15.39 9.19 -1.18
CA PHE A 237 15.63 8.67 -2.52
C PHE A 237 14.55 9.18 -3.47
N HIS A 238 14.94 10.12 -4.34
CA HIS A 238 14.02 10.70 -5.31
C HIS A 238 13.89 9.78 -6.53
N ILE A 239 12.70 9.23 -6.73
CA ILE A 239 12.39 8.40 -7.91
C ILE A 239 12.03 9.26 -9.11
N THR A 240 12.29 8.73 -10.29
CA THR A 240 11.88 9.33 -11.57
C THR A 240 10.41 9.00 -11.87
N ARG A 241 9.85 9.64 -12.91
CA ARG A 241 8.50 9.35 -13.39
C ARG A 241 8.31 7.88 -13.79
N ASP A 242 9.28 7.30 -14.50
CA ASP A 242 9.21 5.89 -14.91
C ASP A 242 9.39 4.94 -13.71
N GLU A 243 10.19 5.30 -12.72
CA GLU A 243 10.30 4.51 -11.47
C GLU A 243 9.04 4.60 -10.61
N MET A 244 8.33 5.73 -10.63
CA MET A 244 7.00 5.83 -10.00
C MET A 244 5.99 4.92 -10.70
N TYR A 245 5.95 4.93 -12.04
CA TYR A 245 5.14 3.99 -12.81
C TYR A 245 5.47 2.54 -12.48
N ASN A 246 6.75 2.21 -12.29
CA ASN A 246 7.19 0.87 -11.90
C ASN A 246 7.01 0.56 -10.40
N MET A 247 6.38 1.45 -9.63
CA MET A 247 6.05 1.28 -8.21
C MET A 247 7.27 1.21 -7.28
N ASN A 248 8.37 1.93 -7.60
CA ASN A 248 9.61 1.88 -6.82
C ASN A 248 9.45 2.31 -5.35
N SER A 249 8.46 3.13 -4.99
CA SER A 249 8.18 3.46 -3.59
C SER A 249 7.48 2.33 -2.84
N ASN A 250 6.81 1.41 -3.52
CA ASN A 250 5.92 0.42 -2.91
C ASN A 250 6.66 -0.82 -2.38
N VAL A 251 7.87 -0.60 -1.83
CA VAL A 251 8.68 -1.61 -1.14
C VAL A 251 8.11 -1.92 0.25
N PHE A 252 8.56 -3.01 0.87
CA PHE A 252 8.03 -3.45 2.16
C PHE A 252 9.13 -3.68 3.21
N SER A 253 9.05 -2.95 4.31
CA SER A 253 9.96 -3.10 5.45
C SER A 253 9.50 -4.24 6.37
N ILE A 254 10.36 -5.24 6.59
CA ILE A 254 10.15 -6.32 7.57
C ILE A 254 10.83 -5.99 8.90
N ASP A 255 11.88 -5.17 8.88
CA ASP A 255 12.58 -4.65 10.06
C ASP A 255 13.19 -3.30 9.72
N THR A 256 13.73 -2.60 10.73
CA THR A 256 14.28 -1.25 10.59
C THR A 256 15.43 -1.20 9.60
N ASN A 257 16.14 -2.32 9.38
CA ASN A 257 17.22 -2.43 8.41
C ASN A 257 16.97 -3.52 7.36
N VAL A 258 15.75 -4.06 7.23
CA VAL A 258 15.41 -5.12 6.26
C VAL A 258 14.25 -4.67 5.39
N VAL A 259 14.52 -4.52 4.09
CA VAL A 259 13.53 -4.12 3.09
C VAL A 259 13.44 -5.19 2.02
N VAL A 260 12.22 -5.60 1.69
CA VAL A 260 11.92 -6.41 0.51
C VAL A 260 11.67 -5.46 -0.67
N SER A 261 12.34 -5.72 -1.79
CA SER A 261 12.28 -4.87 -2.98
C SER A 261 12.21 -5.72 -4.25
N GLU A 262 11.65 -5.17 -5.31
CA GLU A 262 11.65 -5.82 -6.62
C GLU A 262 13.09 -5.87 -7.17
N ARG A 263 13.50 -7.02 -7.68
CA ARG A 263 14.89 -7.29 -8.11
C ARG A 263 15.40 -6.38 -9.23
N ASN A 264 14.53 -5.83 -10.07
CA ASN A 264 14.92 -4.94 -11.16
C ASN A 264 15.07 -3.47 -10.73
N PHE A 265 14.73 -3.11 -9.48
CA PHE A 265 14.90 -1.76 -8.94
C PHE A 265 16.37 -1.42 -8.62
N THR A 266 17.28 -1.69 -9.55
CA THR A 266 18.74 -1.66 -9.34
C THR A 266 19.24 -0.37 -8.69
N ARG A 267 18.77 0.81 -9.13
CA ARG A 267 19.16 2.11 -8.55
C ARG A 267 18.72 2.25 -7.10
N LEU A 268 17.48 1.89 -6.80
CA LEU A 268 16.92 1.93 -5.45
C LEU A 268 17.61 0.89 -4.55
N ASN A 269 17.75 -0.36 -5.01
CA ASN A 269 18.36 -1.44 -4.24
C ASN A 269 19.82 -1.12 -3.89
N ASN A 270 20.57 -0.52 -4.83
CA ASN A 270 21.93 -0.06 -4.55
C ASN A 270 21.97 1.08 -3.54
N TRP A 271 21.03 2.03 -3.61
CA TRP A 271 20.92 3.11 -2.63
C TRP A 271 20.57 2.58 -1.24
N LEU A 272 19.63 1.64 -1.13
CA LEU A 272 19.27 0.98 0.14
C LEU A 272 20.50 0.26 0.74
N ARG A 273 21.22 -0.54 -0.04
CA ARG A 273 22.46 -1.20 0.44
C ARG A 273 23.53 -0.21 0.89
N ALA A 274 23.74 0.86 0.12
CA ALA A 274 24.69 1.92 0.47
C ALA A 274 24.32 2.63 1.79
N ASN A 275 23.04 2.61 2.17
CA ASN A 275 22.52 3.15 3.41
C ASN A 275 22.38 2.09 4.52
N GLY A 276 23.01 0.92 4.38
CA GLY A 276 23.11 -0.09 5.43
C GLY A 276 21.90 -1.03 5.56
N PHE A 277 20.97 -1.01 4.60
CA PHE A 277 19.86 -1.96 4.57
C PHE A 277 20.29 -3.32 4.02
N ILE A 278 19.71 -4.38 4.58
CA ILE A 278 19.59 -5.68 3.94
C ILE A 278 18.44 -5.58 2.95
N VAL A 279 18.72 -5.86 1.68
CA VAL A 279 17.72 -5.84 0.61
C VAL A 279 17.42 -7.27 0.17
N GLU A 280 16.23 -7.76 0.50
CA GLU A 280 15.70 -9.02 -0.01
C GLU A 280 15.07 -8.75 -1.38
N GLU A 281 15.81 -9.05 -2.44
CA GLU A 281 15.33 -8.87 -3.81
C GLU A 281 14.49 -10.07 -4.26
N ILE A 282 13.28 -9.81 -4.72
CA ILE A 282 12.37 -10.85 -5.23
C ILE A 282 11.76 -10.45 -6.58
N PRO A 283 11.32 -11.43 -7.41
CA PRO A 283 10.42 -11.15 -8.53
C PRO A 283 9.08 -10.58 -8.02
N TYR A 284 8.65 -9.45 -8.56
CA TYR A 284 7.31 -8.89 -8.30
C TYR A 284 6.80 -7.98 -9.45
N ALA A 285 7.37 -8.13 -10.64
CA ALA A 285 7.13 -7.26 -11.79
C ALA A 285 5.83 -7.59 -12.53
N GLU A 286 5.28 -8.80 -12.39
CA GLU A 286 4.02 -9.18 -13.02
C GLU A 286 2.83 -8.60 -12.24
N ILE A 287 2.83 -8.72 -10.91
CA ILE A 287 1.80 -8.07 -10.06
C ILE A 287 1.86 -6.55 -10.20
N ALA A 288 3.06 -5.97 -10.36
CA ALA A 288 3.26 -4.53 -10.58
C ALA A 288 2.43 -3.95 -11.74
N LYS A 289 2.08 -4.77 -12.74
CA LYS A 289 1.27 -4.37 -13.90
C LYS A 289 -0.17 -3.98 -13.54
N GLN A 290 -0.62 -4.37 -12.35
CA GLN A 290 -1.93 -4.04 -11.78
C GLN A 290 -1.88 -2.81 -10.85
N GLU A 291 -0.88 -1.94 -11.03
CA GLU A 291 -0.66 -0.73 -10.23
C GLU A 291 -0.47 -0.96 -8.71
N GLY A 292 0.00 -2.14 -8.31
CA GLY A 292 0.32 -2.47 -6.92
C GLY A 292 1.57 -3.35 -6.80
N LEU A 293 2.29 -3.26 -5.67
CA LEU A 293 3.52 -4.04 -5.44
C LEU A 293 3.50 -4.71 -4.05
N LEU A 294 4.63 -4.69 -3.33
CA LEU A 294 4.84 -5.42 -2.08
C LEU A 294 4.02 -4.84 -0.94
N ARG A 295 4.00 -3.52 -0.78
CA ARG A 295 3.23 -2.86 0.29
C ARG A 295 1.73 -3.05 0.09
N CYS A 296 1.24 -2.85 -1.15
CA CYS A 296 -0.16 -3.05 -1.51
C CYS A 296 -0.64 -4.49 -1.23
N SER A 297 0.27 -5.47 -1.37
CA SER A 297 -0.07 -6.88 -1.18
C SER A 297 -0.14 -7.32 0.29
N THR A 298 0.09 -6.41 1.24
CA THR A 298 0.22 -6.74 2.68
C THR A 298 -0.68 -5.90 3.57
N LEU A 299 -1.15 -6.50 4.66
CA LEU A 299 -1.82 -5.85 5.79
C LEU A 299 -1.08 -6.24 7.09
N PRO A 300 -0.12 -5.43 7.56
CA PRO A 300 0.57 -5.63 8.83
C PRO A 300 -0.41 -5.58 10.00
N LEU A 301 -0.32 -6.58 10.89
CA LEU A 301 -1.16 -6.69 12.07
C LEU A 301 -0.36 -6.36 13.34
N ILE A 302 0.91 -6.79 13.38
CA ILE A 302 1.78 -6.64 14.54
C ILE A 302 3.20 -6.32 14.09
N ARG A 303 3.76 -5.23 14.62
CA ARG A 303 5.17 -4.85 14.62
C ARG A 303 5.66 -4.65 16.07
N GLU A 304 6.96 -4.77 16.32
CA GLU A 304 7.59 -4.48 17.62
C GLU A 304 8.07 -3.05 17.76
#